data_AF-A0AAV0B3K1-F1
#
_entry.id   AF-A0AAV0B3K1-F1
#
_cell.length_a   1.000
_cell.length_b   1.000
_cell.length_c   1.000
_cell.angle_alpha   90.00
_cell.angle_beta   90.00
_cell.angle_gamma   90.00
#
_symmetry.space_group_name_H-M   'P 1'
#
loop_
_entity.id
_entity.type
_entity.pdbx_description
1 polymer ?
#
loop_
_entity_poly.entity_id
_entity_poly.type
_entity_poly.pdbx_seq_one_letter_code
_entity_poly.pdbx_strand_id
1 'polypeptide(L)'
;LLSSLGGFAYGNIYSTAPDMVLEWFGIKHLTTNFGFLNLAPLLACQIINISFGRIYYHHQGKSEDEKYLVCKNGTGCYRTALGVTAVALGSFIDFSDLILF
;
A
#
# COMPACT_ATOMS: atom_id res chain seq x y z
N LEU A 1 12.78 -6.68 12.60
CA LEU A 1 12.04 -7.79 11.98
C LEU A 1 11.04 -7.29 10.94
N LEU A 2 10.03 -6.48 11.31
CA LEU A 2 9.02 -5.98 10.37
C LEU A 2 9.60 -5.28 9.13
N SER A 3 10.53 -4.34 9.33
CA SER A 3 11.17 -3.59 8.22
C SER A 3 12.07 -4.45 7.34
N SER A 4 12.71 -5.48 7.92
CA SER A 4 13.56 -6.42 7.17
C SER A 4 12.71 -7.37 6.33
N LEU A 5 11.61 -7.88 6.88
CA LEU A 5 10.64 -8.70 6.15
C LEU A 5 9.96 -7.89 5.04
N GLY A 6 9.64 -6.62 5.30
CA GLY A 6 9.11 -5.70 4.28
C GLY A 6 10.09 -5.45 3.15
N GLY A 7 11.38 -5.23 3.47
CA GLY A 7 12.44 -5.11 2.46
C GLY A 7 12.61 -6.38 1.63
N PHE A 8 12.56 -7.56 2.26
CA PHE A 8 12.63 -8.84 1.55
C PHE A 8 11.43 -9.04 0.61
N ALA A 9 10.20 -8.81 1.07
CA ALA A 9 9.01 -8.93 0.25
C ALA A 9 9.04 -7.97 -0.96
N TYR A 10 9.44 -6.71 -0.73
CA TYR A 10 9.57 -5.72 -1.79
C TYR A 10 10.61 -6.13 -2.85
N GLY A 11 11.75 -6.67 -2.42
CA GLY A 11 12.78 -7.17 -3.33
C GLY A 11 12.31 -8.37 -4.18
N ASN A 12 11.57 -9.30 -3.59
CA ASN A 12 11.02 -10.45 -4.33
C ASN A 12 10.04 -9.99 -5.42
N ILE A 13 9.10 -9.10 -5.07
CA ILE A 13 8.09 -8.59 -6.01
C ILE A 13 8.76 -7.88 -7.21
N TYR A 14 9.76 -7.03 -6.95
CA TYR A 14 10.45 -6.29 -8.02
C TYR A 14 11.27 -7.21 -8.95
N SER A 15 11.65 -8.39 -8.48
CA SER A 15 12.34 -9.40 -9.29
C SER A 15 11.37 -10.24 -10.13
N THR A 16 10.23 -10.64 -9.59
CA THR A 16 9.26 -11.52 -10.27
C THR A 16 8.33 -10.77 -11.22
N ALA A 17 7.98 -9.51 -10.91
CA ALA A 17 7.10 -8.68 -11.74
C ALA A 17 7.55 -8.51 -13.21
N PRO A 18 8.83 -8.18 -13.52
CA PRO A 18 9.25 -8.05 -14.92
C PRO A 18 9.31 -9.39 -15.65
N ASP A 19 9.58 -10.49 -14.94
CA ASP A 19 9.63 -11.85 -15.49
C ASP A 19 8.24 -12.31 -15.94
N MET A 20 7.22 -12.10 -15.10
CA MET A 20 5.83 -12.38 -15.45
C MET A 20 5.35 -11.50 -16.61
N VAL A 21 5.57 -10.19 -16.58
CA VAL A 21 5.14 -9.30 -17.69
C VAL A 21 5.82 -9.69 -19.01
N LEU A 22 7.05 -10.19 -18.96
CA LEU A 22 7.78 -10.68 -20.12
C LEU A 22 7.14 -11.93 -20.72
N GLU A 23 6.75 -12.91 -19.90
CA GLU A 23 6.09 -14.14 -20.35
C GLU A 23 4.71 -13.87 -20.99
N TRP A 24 3.91 -12.97 -20.42
CA TRP A 24 2.55 -12.70 -20.89
C TRP A 24 2.46 -11.78 -22.11
N PHE A 25 3.19 -10.66 -22.12
CA PHE A 25 3.06 -9.62 -23.15
C PHE A 25 4.22 -9.60 -24.16
N GLY A 26 5.31 -10.30 -23.86
CA GLY A 26 6.52 -10.29 -24.66
C GLY A 26 7.27 -8.94 -24.63
N ILE A 27 8.47 -8.94 -25.22
CA ILE A 27 9.42 -7.81 -25.16
C ILE A 27 8.84 -6.51 -25.74
N LYS A 28 7.92 -6.60 -26.71
CA LYS A 28 7.40 -5.43 -27.43
C LYS A 28 6.56 -4.51 -26.55
N HIS A 29 5.90 -5.01 -25.50
CA HIS A 29 5.01 -4.21 -24.64
C HIS A 29 5.43 -4.28 -23.16
N LEU A 30 6.62 -4.81 -22.88
CA LEU A 30 7.19 -4.98 -21.54
C LEU A 30 7.22 -3.66 -20.76
N THR A 31 7.84 -2.63 -21.32
CA THR A 31 8.06 -1.33 -20.64
C THR A 31 6.74 -0.61 -20.34
N THR A 32 5.76 -0.69 -21.24
CA THR A 32 4.45 -0.02 -21.05
C THR A 32 3.65 -0.69 -19.93
N ASN A 33 3.51 -2.02 -19.96
CA ASN A 33 2.75 -2.76 -18.94
C ASN A 33 3.45 -2.75 -17.59
N PHE A 34 4.78 -2.93 -17.56
CA PHE A 34 5.57 -2.81 -16.34
C PHE A 34 5.51 -1.39 -15.77
N GLY A 35 5.47 -0.36 -16.63
CA GLY A 35 5.26 1.02 -16.21
C GLY A 35 3.92 1.24 -15.52
N PHE A 36 2.82 0.72 -16.08
CA PHE A 36 1.49 0.78 -15.45
C PHE A 36 1.44 0.03 -14.12
N LEU A 37 2.09 -1.14 -14.04
CA LEU A 37 2.20 -1.92 -12.80
C LEU A 37 2.89 -1.14 -11.68
N ASN A 38 3.95 -0.38 -12.01
CA ASN A 38 4.64 0.47 -11.04
C ASN A 38 3.88 1.78 -10.70
N LEU A 39 3.01 2.25 -11.60
CA LEU A 39 2.16 3.43 -11.38
C LEU A 39 0.94 3.15 -10.50
N ALA A 40 0.40 1.94 -10.54
CA ALA A 40 -0.73 1.52 -9.71
C ALA A 40 -0.53 1.78 -8.20
N PRO A 41 0.58 1.39 -7.56
CA PRO A 41 0.81 1.65 -6.15
C PRO A 41 0.98 3.14 -5.83
N LEU A 42 1.42 4.00 -6.77
CA LEU A 42 1.51 5.44 -6.53
C LEU A 42 0.12 6.06 -6.33
N LEU A 43 -0.85 5.66 -7.15
CA LEU A 43 -2.24 6.12 -7.04
C LEU A 43 -2.92 5.55 -5.80
N ALA A 44 -2.75 4.24 -5.55
CA ALA A 44 -3.31 3.59 -4.37
C ALA A 44 -2.74 4.17 -3.06
N CYS A 45 -1.43 4.42 -3.00
CA CYS A 45 -0.78 5.04 -1.85
C CYS A 45 -1.36 6.43 -1.55
N GLN A 46 -1.70 7.22 -2.56
CA GLN A 46 -2.31 8.52 -2.31
C GLN A 46 -3.71 8.42 -1.70
N ILE A 47 -4.52 7.48 -2.19
CA ILE A 47 -5.85 7.22 -1.65
C ILE A 47 -5.75 6.74 -0.19
N ILE A 48 -4.82 5.83 0.07
CA ILE A 48 -4.55 5.30 1.42
C ILE A 48 -4.07 6.43 2.33
N ASN A 49 -3.16 7.29 1.90
CA ASN A 49 -2.65 8.43 2.68
C ASN A 49 -3.76 9.41 3.10
N ILE A 50 -4.68 9.74 2.18
CA ILE A 50 -5.86 10.56 2.50
C ILE A 50 -6.78 9.83 3.49
N SER A 51 -6.96 8.52 3.31
CA SER A 51 -7.79 7.68 4.19
C SER A 51 -7.20 7.59 5.60
N PHE A 52 -5.87 7.49 5.74
CA PHE A 52 -5.16 7.58 7.00
C PHE A 52 -5.46 8.91 7.71
N GLY A 53 -5.41 10.03 6.98
CA GLY A 53 -5.78 11.34 7.52
C GLY A 53 -7.20 11.37 8.07
N ARG A 54 -8.16 10.72 7.40
CA ARG A 54 -9.56 10.63 7.86
C ARG A 54 -9.73 9.72 9.08
N ILE A 55 -9.08 8.56 9.10
CA ILE A 55 -9.11 7.64 10.25
C ILE A 55 -8.49 8.32 11.49
N TYR A 56 -7.41 9.06 11.28
CA TYR A 56 -6.75 9.84 12.33
C TYR A 56 -7.68 10.94 12.86
N TYR A 57 -8.42 11.60 11.98
CA TYR A 57 -9.41 12.61 12.35
C TYR A 57 -10.58 12.05 13.19
N HIS A 58 -11.05 10.85 12.85
CA HIS A 58 -12.18 10.23 13.56
C HIS A 58 -11.81 9.67 14.94
N HIS A 59 -10.53 9.37 15.20
CA HIS A 59 -10.05 8.85 16.49
C HIS A 59 -9.42 9.94 17.38
N GLN A 60 -9.65 11.21 17.07
CA GLN A 60 -9.17 12.34 17.88
C GLN A 60 -9.90 12.36 19.23
N GLY A 61 -9.18 12.06 20.32
CA GLY A 61 -9.54 12.58 21.63
C GLY A 61 -8.95 13.98 21.74
N LYS A 62 -9.78 15.03 21.89
CA LYS A 62 -9.30 16.40 22.11
C LYS A 62 -8.30 16.39 23.28
N SER A 63 -7.04 16.72 22.99
CA SER A 63 -6.05 17.04 24.01
C SER A 63 -6.22 18.51 24.37
N GLU A 64 -6.06 18.84 25.64
CA GLU A 64 -6.34 20.17 26.23
C GLU A 64 -5.45 21.31 25.66
N ASP A 65 -4.37 20.95 24.95
CA ASP A 65 -3.47 21.86 24.26
C ASP A 65 -3.54 21.66 22.74
N GLU A 66 -4.20 22.59 22.04
CA GLU A 66 -4.61 22.57 20.62
C GLU A 66 -3.50 22.45 19.56
N LYS A 67 -2.27 22.08 19.92
CA LYS A 67 -1.10 22.14 19.02
C LYS A 67 -0.71 20.78 18.41
N TYR A 68 -1.17 19.67 18.98
CA TYR A 68 -0.81 18.33 18.51
C TYR A 68 -2.00 17.37 18.58
N LEU A 69 -2.37 16.79 17.44
CA LEU A 69 -3.34 15.70 17.39
C LEU A 69 -2.66 14.43 17.90
N VAL A 70 -2.92 14.03 19.14
CA VAL A 70 -2.36 12.81 19.75
C VAL A 70 -3.46 11.80 20.01
N CYS A 71 -3.30 10.60 19.45
CA CYS A 71 -4.23 9.49 19.67
C CYS A 71 -4.01 8.92 21.09
N LYS A 72 -4.87 9.29 22.06
CA LYS A 72 -4.79 8.85 23.47
C LYS A 72 -4.94 7.33 23.65
N ASN A 73 -5.38 6.60 22.62
CA ASN A 73 -5.65 5.15 22.65
C ASN A 73 -4.40 4.25 22.41
N GLY A 74 -3.19 4.81 22.48
CA GLY A 74 -1.94 4.04 22.33
C GLY A 74 -1.84 3.29 20.99
N THR A 75 -1.45 2.00 21.03
CA THR A 75 -1.26 1.13 19.85
C THR A 75 -2.56 0.81 19.10
N GLY A 76 -3.73 0.99 19.71
CA GLY A 76 -5.03 0.66 19.09
C GLY A 76 -5.34 1.52 17.86
N CYS A 77 -4.91 2.78 17.86
CA CYS A 77 -5.12 3.72 16.76
C CYS A 77 -4.33 3.33 15.50
N TYR A 78 -3.08 2.87 15.71
CA TYR A 78 -2.20 2.45 14.62
C TYR A 78 -2.61 1.08 14.04
N ARG A 79 -3.13 0.17 14.88
CA ARG A 79 -3.62 -1.15 14.44
C ARG A 79 -4.77 -1.06 13.45
N THR A 80 -5.74 -0.18 13.65
CA THR A 80 -6.85 0.04 12.71
C THR A 80 -6.34 0.56 11.37
N ALA A 81 -5.42 1.52 11.42
CA ALA A 81 -4.90 2.16 10.22
C ALA A 81 -3.99 1.20 9.40
N LEU A 82 -3.16 0.40 10.08
CA LEU A 82 -2.41 -0.71 9.48
C LEU A 82 -3.34 -1.79 8.91
N GLY A 83 -4.42 -2.13 9.62
CA GLY A 83 -5.38 -3.14 9.17
C GLY A 83 -6.10 -2.72 7.89
N VAL A 84 -6.56 -1.46 7.81
CA VAL A 84 -7.19 -0.91 6.60
C VAL A 84 -6.21 -0.91 5.43
N THR A 85 -4.94 -0.57 5.68
CA THR A 85 -3.90 -0.58 4.66
C THR A 85 -3.59 -1.98 4.17
N ALA A 86 -3.52 -2.96 5.07
CA ALA A 86 -3.29 -4.36 4.73
C ALA A 86 -4.44 -4.91 3.86
N VAL A 87 -5.69 -4.62 4.21
CA VAL A 87 -6.86 -5.03 3.41
C VAL A 87 -6.85 -4.35 2.04
N ALA A 88 -6.61 -3.03 1.99
CA ALA A 88 -6.58 -2.28 0.74
C ALA A 88 -5.49 -2.77 -0.21
N LEU A 89 -4.30 -3.08 0.32
CA LEU A 89 -3.20 -3.64 -0.47
C LEU A 89 -3.53 -5.08 -0.92
N GLY A 90 -4.13 -5.91 -0.06
CA GLY A 90 -4.58 -7.26 -0.42
C GLY A 90 -5.55 -7.23 -1.61
N SER A 91 -6.59 -6.39 -1.53
CA SER A 91 -7.55 -6.21 -2.62
C SER A 91 -6.93 -5.74 -3.93
N PHE A 92 -5.89 -4.91 -3.86
CA PHE A 92 -5.18 -4.42 -5.03
C PHE A 92 -4.31 -5.50 -5.68
N ILE A 93 -3.70 -6.37 -4.87
CA ILE A 93 -2.90 -7.50 -5.35
C ILE A 93 -3.81 -8.50 -6.04
N ASP A 94 -4.92 -8.90 -5.40
CA ASP A 94 -5.94 -9.77 -6.02
C ASP A 94 -6.45 -9.23 -7.36
N PHE A 95 -6.68 -7.91 -7.45
CA PHE A 95 -7.10 -7.27 -8.70
C PHE A 95 -5.98 -7.22 -9.76
N SER A 96 -4.73 -7.06 -9.35
CA SER A 96 -3.59 -7.06 -10.27
C SER A 96 -3.32 -8.46 -10.80
N ASP A 97 -3.45 -9.48 -9.95
CA ASP A 97 -3.37 -10.89 -10.35
C ASP A 97 -4.50 -11.24 -11.32
N LEU A 98 -5.72 -10.71 -11.12
CA LEU A 98 -6.85 -10.87 -12.06
C LEU A 98 -6.64 -10.18 -13.40
N ILE A 99 -5.86 -9.09 -13.46
CA ILE A 99 -5.51 -8.41 -14.71
C ILE A 99 -4.37 -9.13 -15.44
N LEU A 100 -3.52 -9.83 -14.69
CA LEU A 100 -2.39 -10.59 -15.22
C LEU A 100 -2.75 -12.03 -15.64
N PHE A 101 -3.93 -12.55 -15.29
CA PHE A 101 -4.43 -13.89 -15.63
C PHE A 101 -5.62 -13.84 -16.60
#